data_AF-A0A345WJW9-F1
#
_entry.id   AF-A0A345WJW9-F1
#
_cell.length_a   1.000
_cell.length_b   1.000
_cell.length_c   1.000
_cell.angle_alpha   90.00
_cell.angle_beta   90.00
_cell.angle_gamma   90.00
#
_symmetry.space_group_name_H-M   'P 1'
#
loop_
_entity.id
_entity.type
_entity.pdbx_description
1 polymer ?
#
loop_
_entity_poly.entity_id
_entity_poly.type
_entity_poly.pdbx_seq_one_letter_code
_entity_poly.pdbx_strand_id
1 'polypeptide(L)'
;MVSDYICNLNYLNFYKNFLIEDLIVVFLLYNFFKYLIICTITELIWPTQMFNRKHLMGFQIVKFRTYTETILKLRNYNSYFYVFNYFVLKYQFIYKK
;
A
#
# COMPACT_ATOMS: atom_id res chain seq x y z
N MET A 1 -50.75 -14.92 36.98
CA MET A 1 -51.16 -15.30 35.61
C MET A 1 -50.81 -14.23 34.57
N VAL A 2 -51.35 -13.00 34.63
CA VAL A 2 -50.99 -11.94 33.66
C VAL A 2 -49.56 -11.40 33.87
N SER A 3 -49.11 -11.27 35.12
CA SER A 3 -47.73 -10.87 35.47
C SER A 3 -46.69 -11.84 34.92
N ASP A 4 -46.95 -13.14 35.01
CA ASP A 4 -46.01 -14.20 34.64
C ASP A 4 -45.84 -14.28 33.12
N TYR A 5 -46.93 -14.00 32.38
CA TYR A 5 -46.90 -13.87 30.92
C TYR A 5 -46.08 -12.67 30.44
N ILE A 6 -46.26 -11.50 31.07
CA ILE A 6 -45.49 -10.29 30.73
C ILE A 6 -44.00 -10.49 31.06
N CYS A 7 -43.70 -11.15 32.19
CA CYS A 7 -42.33 -11.44 32.59
C CYS A 7 -41.64 -12.40 31.60
N ASN A 8 -42.34 -13.44 31.12
CA ASN A 8 -41.82 -14.34 30.09
C ASN A 8 -41.62 -13.65 28.73
N LEU A 9 -42.53 -12.75 28.33
CA LEU A 9 -42.40 -11.97 27.09
C LEU A 9 -41.18 -11.04 27.14
N ASN A 10 -40.94 -10.40 28.28
CA ASN A 10 -39.75 -9.56 28.48
C ASN A 10 -38.47 -10.38 28.54
N TYR A 11 -38.50 -11.58 29.14
CA TYR A 11 -37.35 -12.48 29.17
C TYR A 11 -36.97 -12.99 27.78
N LEU A 12 -37.95 -13.34 26.94
CA LEU A 12 -37.74 -13.72 25.54
C LEU A 12 -37.21 -12.56 24.69
N ASN A 13 -37.73 -11.34 24.89
CA ASN A 13 -37.24 -10.15 24.21
C ASN A 13 -35.81 -9.80 24.63
N PHE A 14 -35.47 -9.94 25.92
CA PHE A 14 -34.13 -9.77 26.43
C PHE A 14 -33.15 -10.78 25.81
N TYR A 15 -33.51 -12.07 25.80
CA TYR A 15 -32.68 -13.12 25.19
C TYR A 15 -32.48 -12.94 23.68
N LYS A 16 -33.54 -12.53 22.97
CA LYS A 16 -33.48 -12.31 21.52
C LYS A 16 -32.60 -11.10 21.17
N ASN A 17 -32.66 -10.03 21.96
CA ASN A 17 -31.82 -8.85 21.77
C ASN A 17 -30.37 -9.13 22.15
N PHE A 18 -30.12 -9.89 23.22
CA PHE A 18 -28.78 -10.30 23.65
C PHE A 18 -28.05 -11.12 22.57
N LEU A 19 -28.74 -12.06 21.92
CA LEU A 19 -28.17 -12.83 20.81
C LEU A 19 -27.80 -11.97 19.59
N ILE A 20 -28.55 -10.89 19.33
CA ILE A 20 -28.25 -9.96 18.23
C ILE A 20 -27.02 -9.10 18.57
N GLU A 21 -26.93 -8.62 19.81
CA GLU A 21 -25.77 -7.85 20.29
C GLU A 21 -24.48 -8.67 20.20
N ASP A 22 -24.50 -9.93 20.67
CA ASP A 22 -23.34 -10.84 20.56
C ASP A 22 -22.94 -11.09 19.10
N LEU A 23 -23.90 -11.25 18.20
CA LEU A 23 -23.65 -11.48 16.77
C LEU A 23 -23.00 -10.25 16.11
N ILE A 24 -23.41 -9.04 16.50
CA ILE A 24 -22.79 -7.79 16.03
C ILE A 24 -21.35 -7.68 16.53
N VAL A 25 -21.08 -8.04 17.79
CA VAL A 25 -19.71 -8.03 18.35
C VAL A 25 -18.81 -8.99 17.58
N VAL A 26 -19.27 -10.21 17.30
CA VAL A 26 -18.52 -11.19 16.50
C VAL A 26 -18.27 -10.68 15.08
N PHE A 27 -19.27 -10.05 14.45
CA PHE A 27 -19.12 -9.48 13.11
C PHE A 27 -18.08 -8.35 13.06
N LEU A 28 -18.07 -7.46 14.05
CA LEU A 28 -17.09 -6.37 14.15
C LEU A 28 -15.67 -6.91 14.39
N LEU A 29 -15.51 -7.88 15.30
CA LEU A 29 -14.22 -8.54 15.53
C LEU A 29 -13.71 -9.23 14.27
N TYR A 30 -14.57 -9.96 13.56
CA TYR A 30 -14.21 -10.60 12.30
C TYR A 30 -13.70 -9.59 11.26
N ASN A 31 -14.40 -8.46 11.10
CA ASN A 31 -13.98 -7.41 10.17
C ASN A 31 -12.67 -6.75 10.59
N PHE A 32 -12.47 -6.53 11.88
CA PHE A 32 -11.23 -5.98 12.42
C PHE A 32 -10.04 -6.91 12.12
N PHE A 33 -10.16 -8.21 12.40
CA PHE A 33 -9.09 -9.16 12.09
C PHE A 33 -8.83 -9.29 10.60
N LYS A 34 -9.90 -9.35 9.79
CA LYS A 34 -9.79 -9.40 8.33
C LYS A 34 -9.06 -8.17 7.78
N TYR A 35 -9.38 -6.98 8.29
CA TYR A 35 -8.71 -5.75 7.92
C TYR A 35 -7.21 -5.80 8.25
N LEU A 36 -6.84 -6.19 9.48
CA LEU A 36 -5.44 -6.32 9.89
C LEU A 36 -4.66 -7.28 8.98
N ILE A 37 -5.25 -8.44 8.65
CA ILE A 37 -4.61 -9.44 7.79
C ILE A 37 -4.39 -8.86 6.38
N ILE A 38 -5.40 -8.25 5.78
CA ILE A 38 -5.30 -7.70 4.42
C ILE A 38 -4.27 -6.57 4.38
N CYS A 39 -4.30 -5.63 5.33
CA CYS A 39 -3.32 -4.56 5.43
C CYS A 39 -1.90 -5.12 5.51
N THR A 40 -1.67 -6.09 6.41
CA THR A 40 -0.36 -6.72 6.60
C THR A 40 0.14 -7.39 5.32
N ILE A 41 -0.71 -8.13 4.61
CA ILE A 41 -0.35 -8.79 3.34
C ILE A 41 0.00 -7.74 2.27
N THR A 42 -0.82 -6.69 2.14
CA THR A 42 -0.59 -5.65 1.12
C THR A 42 0.66 -4.82 1.39
N GLU A 43 0.94 -4.52 2.65
CA GLU A 43 2.12 -3.75 3.04
C GLU A 43 3.39 -4.59 2.90
N LEU A 44 3.39 -5.88 3.25
CA LEU A 44 4.58 -6.73 3.17
C LEU A 44 5.14 -6.96 1.75
N ILE A 45 4.50 -6.43 0.70
CA ILE A 45 5.03 -6.44 -0.67
C ILE A 45 6.18 -5.41 -0.83
N TRP A 46 6.14 -4.28 -0.10
CA TRP A 46 7.09 -3.18 -0.29
C TRP A 46 8.56 -3.54 0.00
N PRO A 47 8.91 -4.33 1.04
CA PRO A 47 10.31 -4.65 1.34
C PRO A 47 10.94 -5.45 0.21
N THR A 48 10.23 -6.47 -0.29
CA THR A 48 10.67 -7.31 -1.41
C THR A 48 10.86 -6.48 -2.68
N GLN A 49 9.89 -5.60 -2.99
CA GLN A 49 9.99 -4.73 -4.17
C GLN A 49 11.18 -3.76 -4.08
N MET A 50 11.42 -3.17 -2.90
CA MET A 50 12.50 -2.22 -2.67
C MET A 50 13.87 -2.89 -2.78
N PHE A 51 14.02 -4.08 -2.19
CA PHE A 51 15.26 -4.86 -2.27
C PHE A 51 15.57 -5.26 -3.71
N ASN A 52 14.60 -5.81 -4.43
CA ASN A 52 14.78 -6.29 -5.80
C ASN A 52 15.16 -5.14 -6.77
N ARG A 53 14.56 -3.95 -6.62
CA ARG A 53 14.88 -2.80 -7.48
C ARG A 53 16.31 -2.29 -7.31
N LYS A 54 16.91 -2.48 -6.13
CA LYS A 54 18.24 -1.96 -5.79
C LYS A 54 19.36 -2.99 -5.95
N HIS A 55 19.13 -4.24 -5.59
CA HIS A 55 20.20 -5.22 -5.38
C HIS A 55 20.23 -6.39 -6.36
N LEU A 56 19.19 -6.60 -7.16
CA LEU A 56 19.07 -7.81 -7.99
C LEU A 56 19.87 -7.73 -9.30
N MET A 57 20.42 -6.57 -9.64
CA MET A 57 21.10 -6.35 -10.92
C MET A 57 22.59 -6.67 -10.82
N GLY A 58 23.00 -7.77 -11.45
CA GLY A 58 24.41 -8.11 -11.66
C GLY A 58 24.97 -7.48 -12.94
N PHE A 59 26.29 -7.20 -12.95
CA PHE A 59 26.98 -6.57 -14.09
C PHE A 59 26.87 -7.35 -15.42
N GLN A 60 26.52 -8.63 -15.37
CA GLN A 60 26.39 -9.49 -16.55
C GLN A 60 25.02 -9.39 -17.25
N ILE A 61 24.03 -8.69 -16.67
CA ILE A 61 22.67 -8.61 -17.19
C ILE A 61 22.32 -7.18 -17.57
N VAL A 62 21.69 -6.99 -18.74
CA VAL A 62 21.23 -5.67 -19.21
C VAL A 62 20.03 -5.22 -18.38
N LYS A 63 20.17 -4.09 -17.67
CA LYS A 63 19.06 -3.45 -16.96
C LYS A 63 18.27 -2.55 -17.90
N PHE A 64 17.04 -2.96 -18.24
CA PHE A 64 16.12 -2.12 -19.00
C PHE A 64 15.52 -1.01 -18.14
N ARG A 65 15.32 0.17 -18.73
CA ARG A 65 14.71 1.31 -18.06
C ARG A 65 13.20 1.14 -17.98
N THR A 66 12.63 1.37 -16.81
CA THR A 66 11.18 1.30 -16.59
C THR A 66 10.49 2.63 -16.93
N TYR A 67 9.16 2.59 -17.04
CA TYR A 67 8.33 3.77 -17.36
C TYR A 67 8.53 4.96 -16.39
N THR A 68 8.66 4.69 -15.09
CA THR A 68 8.87 5.77 -14.11
C THR A 68 10.26 6.40 -14.27
N GLU A 69 11.28 5.59 -14.52
CA GLU A 69 12.65 6.06 -14.76
C GLU A 69 12.77 6.86 -16.07
N THR A 70 12.00 6.51 -17.12
CA THR A 70 12.00 7.30 -18.37
C THR A 70 11.40 8.69 -18.14
N ILE A 71 10.27 8.78 -17.45
CA ILE A 71 9.62 10.05 -17.13
C ILE A 71 10.52 10.90 -16.23
N LEU A 72 11.08 10.32 -15.18
CA LEU A 72 11.97 11.05 -14.27
C LEU A 72 13.18 11.61 -15.00
N LYS A 73 13.79 10.83 -15.91
CA LYS A 73 14.96 11.30 -16.67
C LYS A 73 14.63 12.42 -17.67
N LEU A 74 13.48 12.35 -18.33
CA LEU A 74 13.13 13.28 -19.41
C LEU A 74 12.43 14.54 -18.92
N ARG A 75 11.58 14.42 -17.91
CA ARG A 75 10.69 15.51 -17.48
C ARG A 75 11.08 16.08 -16.12
N ASN A 76 11.70 15.26 -15.25
CA ASN A 76 11.98 15.64 -13.87
C ASN A 76 13.48 15.60 -13.55
N TYR A 77 14.30 16.12 -14.48
CA TYR A 77 15.73 16.29 -14.23
C TYR A 77 15.99 17.60 -13.50
N ASN A 78 16.97 17.57 -12.59
CA ASN A 78 17.34 18.75 -11.81
C ASN A 78 18.13 19.76 -12.67
N SER A 79 18.16 21.03 -12.26
CA SER A 79 18.91 22.12 -12.90
C SER A 79 20.40 21.78 -13.05
N TYR A 80 21.00 21.15 -12.04
CA TYR A 80 22.38 20.65 -12.12
C TYR A 80 22.60 19.67 -13.28
N PHE A 81 21.66 18.75 -13.50
CA PHE A 81 21.77 17.76 -14.59
C PHE A 81 21.69 18.45 -15.96
N TYR A 82 20.86 19.48 -16.10
CA TYR A 82 20.78 20.27 -17.33
C TYR A 82 22.07 21.02 -17.62
N VAL A 83 22.54 21.80 -16.64
CA VAL A 83 23.74 22.64 -16.80
C VAL A 83 24.97 21.78 -17.07
N PHE A 84 25.11 20.66 -16.38
CA PHE A 84 26.23 19.73 -16.60
C PHE A 84 26.22 19.16 -18.02
N ASN A 85 25.07 18.65 -18.49
CA ASN A 85 24.98 18.13 -19.85
C ASN A 85 25.25 19.22 -20.90
N TYR A 86 24.70 20.42 -20.70
CA TYR A 86 24.96 21.54 -21.59
C TYR A 86 26.45 21.90 -21.63
N PHE A 87 27.10 21.99 -20.47
CA PHE A 87 28.52 22.28 -20.36
C PHE A 87 29.38 21.23 -21.08
N VAL A 88 29.15 19.94 -20.81
CA VAL A 88 29.91 18.84 -21.42
C VAL A 88 29.77 18.85 -22.94
N LEU A 89 28.53 18.97 -23.44
CA LEU A 89 28.27 18.99 -24.89
C LEU A 89 28.91 20.21 -25.54
N LYS A 90 28.79 21.40 -24.94
CA LYS A 90 29.36 22.63 -25.48
C LYS A 90 30.89 22.56 -25.50
N TYR A 91 31.51 22.05 -24.44
CA TYR A 91 32.96 21.90 -24.39
C TYR A 91 33.46 20.90 -25.44
N GLN A 92 32.86 19.71 -25.53
CA GLN A 92 33.32 18.66 -26.44
C GLN A 92 33.09 18.98 -27.93
N PHE A 93 31.93 19.55 -28.28
CA PHE A 93 31.56 19.70 -29.69
C PHE A 93 31.79 21.10 -30.27
N ILE A 94 31.84 22.13 -29.43
CA ILE A 94 31.96 23.53 -29.90
C ILE A 94 33.34 24.09 -29.59
N TYR A 95 33.83 23.91 -28.36
CA TYR A 95 35.10 24.52 -27.94
C TYR A 95 36.33 23.65 -28.18
N LYS A 96 36.20 22.33 -28.17
CA LYS A 96 37.30 21.38 -28.41
C LYS A 96 37.45 21.03 -29.90
N LYS A 97 37.32 22.05 -30.76
CA LYS A 97 37.60 21.97 -32.20
C LYS A 97 39.07 22.29 -32.46
#